data_AF-W6Z2H0-F1
#
_entry.id   AF-W6Z2H0-F1
#
_cell.length_a   1.000
_cell.length_b   1.000
_cell.length_c   1.000
_cell.angle_alpha   90.00
_cell.angle_beta   90.00
_cell.angle_gamma   90.00
#
_symmetry.space_group_name_H-M   'P 1'
#
loop_
_entity.id
_entity.type
_entity.pdbx_description
1 polymer ?
#
loop_
_entity_poly.entity_id
_entity_poly.type
_entity_poly.pdbx_seq_one_letter_code
_entity_poly.pdbx_strand_id
1 'polypeptide(L)' 'GCFTDGVPRVLTGKTENSNLMARERCENFCKGYTFYGLHHSTHCFCGNRMDNPTKSTPEAECNMRCAGNSEMCRG' A
#
# COMPACT_ATOMS: atom_id res chain seq x y z
N GLY A 1 9.77 -1.83 2.06
CA GLY A 1 9.59 -2.25 3.47
C GLY A 1 8.13 -2.54 3.72
N CYS A 2 7.84 -3.27 4.79
CA CYS A 2 6.47 -3.51 5.24
C CYS A 2 6.19 -2.87 6.59
N PHE A 3 4.99 -2.33 6.74
CA PHE A 3 4.56 -1.49 7.84
C PHE A 3 3.16 -1.91 8.26
N THR A 4 2.94 -2.13 9.56
CA THR A 4 1.59 -2.41 10.07
C THR A 4 0.68 -1.23 9.80
N ASP A 5 -0.46 -1.47 9.17
CA ASP A 5 -1.51 -0.48 9.02
C ASP A 5 -2.54 -0.62 10.16
N GLY A 6 -3.07 0.50 10.63
CA GLY A 6 -3.91 0.57 11.83
C GLY A 6 -5.21 1.34 11.61
N VAL A 7 -5.97 1.53 12.69
CA VAL A 7 -7.09 2.49 12.74
C VAL A 7 -6.74 3.53 13.81
N PRO A 8 -6.51 4.81 13.44
CA PRO A 8 -6.58 5.35 12.08
C PRO A 8 -5.45 4.86 11.17
N ARG A 9 -5.68 4.91 9.84
CA ARG A 9 -4.76 4.41 8.80
C ARG A 9 -3.45 5.19 8.78
N VAL A 10 -2.35 4.53 8.42
CA VAL A 10 -1.01 5.15 8.39
C VAL A 10 -0.89 6.19 7.28
N LEU A 11 -1.44 5.88 6.10
CA LEU A 11 -1.51 6.80 4.96
C LEU A 11 -2.94 7.31 4.83
N THR A 12 -3.12 8.62 5.04
CA THR A 12 -4.43 9.29 5.12
C THR A 12 -4.78 10.10 3.87
N GLY A 13 -3.96 10.03 2.82
CA GLY A 13 -4.17 10.74 1.57
C GLY A 13 -5.19 10.04 0.65
N LYS A 14 -4.92 10.05 -0.66
CA LYS A 14 -5.79 9.40 -1.64
C LYS A 14 -5.77 7.88 -1.47
N THR A 15 -6.90 7.25 -1.73
CA THR A 15 -7.04 5.80 -1.72
C THR A 15 -7.81 5.32 -2.93
N GLU A 16 -7.48 4.14 -3.43
CA GLU A 16 -8.33 3.44 -4.39
C GLU A 16 -8.35 1.93 -4.11
N ASN A 17 -9.36 1.26 -4.66
CA ASN A 17 -9.47 -0.19 -4.66
C ASN A 17 -9.70 -0.67 -6.09
N SER A 18 -8.97 -1.70 -6.52
CA SER A 18 -9.17 -2.34 -7.81
C SER A 18 -8.83 -3.82 -7.75
N ASN A 19 -9.64 -4.63 -8.46
CA ASN A 19 -9.31 -6.03 -8.73
C ASN A 19 -8.19 -6.19 -9.76
N LEU A 20 -7.80 -5.10 -10.42
CA LEU A 20 -6.66 -5.03 -11.33
C LEU A 20 -5.49 -4.25 -10.70
N MET A 21 -5.37 -4.32 -9.37
CA MET A 21 -4.30 -3.62 -8.66
C MET A 21 -2.94 -4.20 -9.00
N ALA A 22 -1.97 -3.31 -9.21
CA ALA A 22 -0.57 -3.60 -9.48
C ALA A 22 0.29 -2.53 -8.83
N ARG A 23 1.58 -2.81 -8.63
CA ARG A 23 2.51 -1.85 -8.02
C ARG A 23 2.59 -0.55 -8.82
N GLU A 24 2.80 -0.67 -10.12
CA GLU A 24 2.87 0.47 -11.04
C GLU A 24 1.56 1.27 -11.06
N ARG A 25 0.42 0.60 -10.90
CA ARG A 25 -0.89 1.28 -10.86
C ARG A 25 -1.00 2.16 -9.63
N CYS A 26 -0.66 1.61 -8.46
CA CYS A 26 -0.69 2.36 -7.21
C CYS A 26 0.35 3.49 -7.19
N GLU A 27 1.56 3.24 -7.71
CA GLU A 27 2.59 4.26 -7.87
C GLU A 27 2.13 5.42 -8.76
N ASN A 28 1.52 5.11 -9.91
CA ASN A 28 0.97 6.13 -10.81
C ASN A 28 -0.22 6.88 -10.19
N PHE A 29 -1.09 6.18 -9.46
CA PHE A 29 -2.23 6.79 -8.76
C PHE A 29 -1.76 7.76 -7.66
N CYS A 30 -0.72 7.37 -6.92
CA CYS A 30 -0.10 8.17 -5.87
C CYS A 30 0.95 9.15 -6.40
N LYS A 31 1.05 9.38 -7.71
CA LYS A 31 2.00 10.34 -8.28
C LYS A 31 1.75 11.73 -7.69
N GLY A 32 2.78 12.28 -7.06
CA GLY A 32 2.71 13.54 -6.30
C GLY A 32 2.58 13.37 -4.78
N TYR A 33 2.48 12.14 -4.28
CA TYR A 33 2.64 11.81 -2.86
C TYR A 33 4.05 11.29 -2.58
N THR A 34 4.53 11.49 -1.36
CA THR A 34 5.84 10.97 -0.92
C THR A 34 5.84 9.46 -0.72
N PHE A 35 4.72 8.91 -0.24
CA PHE A 35 4.55 7.50 0.08
C PHE A 35 3.31 6.93 -0.60
N TYR A 36 3.43 5.66 -0.99
CA TYR A 36 2.30 4.82 -1.34
C TYR A 36 2.40 3.49 -0.59
N GLY A 37 1.25 2.91 -0.29
CA GLY A 37 1.11 1.63 0.37
C GLY A 37 0.08 0.80 -0.35
N LEU A 38 0.39 -0.46 -0.59
CA LEU A 38 -0.58 -1.43 -1.05
C LEU A 38 -1.12 -2.13 0.19
N HIS A 39 -2.36 -2.58 0.14
CA HIS A 39 -2.95 -3.36 1.22
C HIS A 39 -3.89 -4.40 0.64
N HIS A 40 -3.78 -5.62 1.17
CA HIS A 40 -4.70 -6.71 0.86
C HIS A 40 -4.87 -6.98 -0.65
N SER A 41 -3.79 -6.80 -1.41
CA SER A 41 -3.70 -7.03 -2.87
C SER A 41 -4.54 -6.15 -3.77
N THR A 42 -5.53 -5.43 -3.25
CA THR A 42 -6.52 -4.68 -4.03
C THR A 42 -6.58 -3.20 -3.68
N HIS A 43 -6.10 -2.81 -2.49
CA HIS A 43 -6.17 -1.43 -2.03
C HIS A 43 -4.83 -0.74 -2.21
N CYS A 44 -4.90 0.52 -2.59
CA CYS A 44 -3.79 1.44 -2.69
C CYS A 44 -4.08 2.67 -1.82
N PHE A 45 -3.08 3.09 -1.06
CA PHE A 45 -3.12 4.23 -0.17
C PHE A 45 -1.95 5.16 -0.49
N CYS A 46 -2.20 6.46 -0.51
CA CYS A 46 -1.20 7.49 -0.74
C CYS A 46 -1.06 8.35 0.52
N GLY A 47 0.12 8.90 0.77
CA GLY A 47 0.31 9.86 1.84
C GLY A 47 1.63 10.61 1.72
N ASN A 48 1.70 11.81 2.28
CA ASN A 48 2.96 12.59 2.33
C ASN A 48 3.76 12.32 3.60
N ARG A 49 3.12 11.65 4.57
CA ARG A 49 3.68 11.28 5.86
C ARG A 49 2.96 10.04 6.36
N MET A 50 3.62 9.32 7.26
CA MET A 50 3.02 8.23 8.01
C MET A 50 2.45 8.84 9.29
N ASP A 51 1.13 9.04 9.32
CA ASP A 51 0.44 9.81 10.38
C ASP A 51 0.27 9.02 11.69
N ASN A 52 0.35 7.69 11.64
CA ASN A 52 0.10 6.81 12.77
C ASN A 52 1.32 5.96 13.13
N PRO A 53 1.46 5.55 14.41
CA PRO A 53 2.52 4.66 14.82
C PRO A 53 2.39 3.35 14.04
N THR A 54 3.36 3.13 13.17
CA THR A 54 3.51 1.91 12.40
C THR A 54 4.75 1.16 12.84
N LYS A 55 4.68 -0.17 12.83
CA LYS A 55 5.83 -1.03 13.10
C LYS A 55 6.31 -1.62 11.80
N SER A 56 7.62 -1.61 11.59
CA SER A 56 8.21 -2.40 10.52
C SER A 56 8.01 -3.88 10.85
N THR A 57 7.41 -4.62 9.93
CA THR A 57 7.26 -6.07 10.01
C THR A 57 8.18 -6.75 8.99
N PRO A 58 8.49 -8.05 9.15
CA PRO A 58 9.20 -8.81 8.15
C PRO A 58 8.48 -8.72 6.80
N GLU A 59 9.21 -8.52 5.71
CA GLU A 59 8.61 -8.38 4.37
C GLU A 59 7.79 -9.63 3.97
N ALA A 60 8.10 -10.78 4.56
CA ALA A 60 7.37 -12.03 4.37
C ALA A 60 5.90 -11.96 4.80
N GLU A 61 5.56 -11.18 5.83
CA GLU A 61 4.17 -11.02 6.32
C GLU A 61 3.29 -10.23 5.34
N CYS A 62 3.94 -9.58 4.39
CA CYS A 62 3.36 -8.61 3.48
C CYS A 62 3.48 -9.06 2.03
N ASN A 63 4.07 -10.24 1.81
CA ASN A 63 4.16 -10.85 0.51
C ASN A 63 2.79 -11.40 0.09
N MET A 64 1.96 -10.51 -0.44
CA MET A 64 0.70 -10.88 -1.06
C MET A 64 0.80 -10.69 -2.57
N ARG A 65 0.18 -11.58 -3.36
CA ARG A 65 0.10 -11.38 -4.81
C ARG A 65 -0.86 -10.24 -5.09
N CYS A 66 -0.49 -9.33 -5.98
CA CYS A 66 -1.38 -8.29 -6.49
C CYS A 66 -2.63 -8.92 -7.13
N ALA A 67 -3.76 -8.23 -7.08
CA ALA A 67 -4.98 -8.75 -7.70
C ALA A 67 -4.94 -8.71 -9.24
N GLY A 68 -4.26 -7.71 -9.81
CA GLY A 68 -4.21 -7.50 -11.26
C GLY A 68 -3.08 -8.21 -11.99
N ASN A 69 -2.12 -8.81 -11.29
CA ASN A 69 -1.00 -9.52 -11.90
C ASN A 69 -0.36 -10.53 -10.93
N SER A 70 0.60 -11.32 -11.43
CA SER A 70 1.33 -12.29 -10.60
C SER A 70 2.46 -11.66 -9.77
N GLU A 71 2.57 -10.32 -9.73
CA GLU A 71 3.60 -9.65 -8.94
C GLU A 71 3.27 -9.65 -7.46
N MET A 72 4.29 -9.49 -6.64
CA MET A 72 4.13 -9.36 -5.20
C MET A 72 3.76 -7.91 -4.86
N CYS A 73 2.51 -7.70 -4.47
CA CYS A 73 2.06 -6.50 -3.77
C CYS A 73 2.51 -6.62 -2.31
N ARG A 74 3.54 -5.87 -1.95
CA ARG A 74 4.02 -5.76 -0.56
C ARG A 74 2.95 -4.98 0.22
N GLY A 75 2.09 -5.73 0.93
CA GLY A 75 0.85 -5.28 1.55
C GLY A 75 0.90 -4.96 3.03
#